data_AF-A0A962R120-F1
#
_entry.id   AF-A0A962R120-F1
#
_cell.length_a   1.000
_cell.length_b   1.000
_cell.length_c   1.000
_cell.angle_alpha   90.00
_cell.angle_beta   90.00
_cell.angle_gamma   90.00
#
_symmetry.space_group_name_H-M   'P 1'
#
loop_
_entity.id
_entity.type
_entity.pdbx_description
1 polymer ?
#
loop_
_entity_poly.entity_id
_entity_poly.type
_entity_poly.pdbx_seq_one_letter_code
_entity_poly.pdbx_strand_id
1 'polypeptide(L)' 'FAGIGERVKFVRVGTLDEPAQLPPDVHIFTRSKLPWLNLAGSAAVFPEYYRKKDIWSGASLARLQALLG' A
#
# COMPACT_ATOMS: atom_id res chain seq x y z
N PHE A 1 7.33 -13.21 -3.38
CA PHE A 1 6.47 -12.04 -3.65
C PHE A 1 7.10 -11.28 -4.79
N ALA A 2 6.53 -11.39 -6.00
CA ALA A 2 7.10 -10.81 -7.20
C ALA A 2 7.03 -9.28 -7.12
N GLY A 3 8.19 -8.65 -6.90
CA GLY A 3 8.32 -7.20 -6.88
C GLY A 3 8.24 -6.60 -8.27
N ILE A 4 8.19 -5.27 -8.34
CA ILE A 4 8.22 -4.48 -9.58
C ILE A 4 9.67 -4.48 -10.15
N GLY A 5 10.24 -5.67 -10.38
CA GLY A 5 11.63 -5.88 -10.77
C GLY A 5 12.65 -5.78 -9.62
N GLU A 6 13.94 -5.91 -9.95
CA GLU A 6 15.04 -5.95 -8.97
C GLU A 6 15.28 -4.62 -8.26
N ARG A 7 14.88 -3.51 -8.90
CA ARG A 7 15.03 -2.12 -8.45
C ARG A 7 14.07 -1.73 -7.32
N VAL A 8 13.06 -2.55 -7.01
CA VAL A 8 12.06 -2.27 -5.97
C VAL A 8 12.07 -3.36 -4.90
N LYS A 9 12.21 -2.96 -3.64
CA LYS A 9 12.08 -3.85 -2.48
C LYS A 9 10.79 -3.55 -1.72
N PHE A 10 10.13 -4.60 -1.26
CA PHE A 10 8.96 -4.50 -0.38
C PHE A 10 9.41 -4.81 1.04
N VAL A 11 9.20 -3.87 1.95
CA VAL A 11 9.50 -4.03 3.37
C VAL A 11 8.20 -4.17 4.14
N ARG A 12 8.14 -5.10 5.09
CA ARG A 12 6.98 -5.25 5.97
C ARG A 12 7.14 -4.24 7.11
N VAL A 13 6.22 -3.28 7.21
CA VAL A 13 6.31 -2.22 8.24
C VAL A 13 6.46 -2.80 9.66
N GLY A 14 5.77 -3.90 9.97
CA GLY A 14 5.84 -4.55 11.29
C GLY A 14 7.21 -5.13 11.68
N THR A 15 8.23 -5.05 10.82
CA THR A 15 9.61 -5.47 11.13
C THR A 15 10.55 -4.29 11.42
N LEU A 16 10.06 -3.06 11.41
CA LEU A 16 10.82 -1.87 11.79
C LEU A 16 10.83 -1.71 13.32
N ASP A 17 11.79 -0.97 13.86
CA ASP A 17 11.87 -0.69 15.30
C ASP A 17 10.66 0.13 15.79
N GLU A 18 10.17 1.05 14.96
CA GLU A 18 9.02 1.91 15.25
C GLU A 18 7.88 1.77 14.22
N PRO A 19 7.17 0.63 14.19
CA PRO A 19 6.20 0.33 13.14
C PRO A 19 4.96 1.22 13.17
N ALA A 20 4.61 1.76 14.36
CA ALA A 20 3.45 2.63 14.55
C ALA A 20 3.55 3.97 13.82
N GLN A 21 4.76 4.41 13.43
CA GLN A 21 4.95 5.65 12.67
C GLN A 21 4.48 5.56 11.21
N LEU A 22 4.23 4.35 10.71
CA LEU A 22 3.86 4.10 9.31
C LEU A 22 2.52 3.34 9.24
N PRO A 23 1.40 3.97 9.66
CA PRO A 23 0.08 3.37 9.47
C PRO A 23 -0.21 3.19 7.97
N PRO A 24 -1.11 2.27 7.60
CA PRO A 24 -1.45 2.06 6.21
C PRO A 24 -2.15 3.30 5.63
N ASP A 25 -1.76 3.71 4.42
CA ASP A 25 -2.51 4.72 3.66
C ASP A 25 -3.85 4.16 3.14
N VAL A 26 -3.85 2.85 2.83
CA VAL A 26 -5.00 2.15 2.25
C VAL A 26 -5.11 0.71 2.76
N HIS A 27 -6.36 0.22 2.82
CA HIS A 27 -6.69 -1.19 2.95
C HIS A 27 -7.24 -1.72 1.63
N ILE A 28 -6.71 -2.85 1.16
CA ILE A 28 -7.11 -3.48 -0.12
C ILE A 28 -7.62 -4.90 0.13
N PHE A 29 -8.34 -5.45 -0.84
CA PHE A 29 -8.94 -6.79 -0.75
C PHE A 29 -9.88 -6.96 0.45
N THR A 30 -10.56 -5.90 0.86
CA THR A 30 -11.41 -5.92 2.05
C THR A 30 -12.73 -6.66 1.82
N ARG A 31 -13.03 -7.07 0.58
CA ARG A 31 -14.19 -7.93 0.27
C ARG A 31 -14.18 -9.23 1.07
N SER A 32 -13.01 -9.79 1.36
CA SER A 32 -12.84 -11.02 2.15
C SER A 32 -12.48 -10.75 3.62
N LYS A 33 -12.63 -9.52 4.11
CA LYS A 33 -12.32 -9.20 5.52
C LYS A 33 -13.26 -9.95 6.46
N LEU A 34 -12.75 -10.38 7.60
CA LEU A 34 -13.56 -11.03 8.62
C LEU A 34 -14.49 -10.00 9.32
N PRO A 35 -15.67 -10.41 9.82
CA PRO A 35 -16.63 -9.48 10.41
C PRO A 35 -16.09 -8.69 11.61
N TRP A 36 -15.20 -9.28 12.39
CA TRP A 36 -14.59 -8.66 13.57
C TRP A 36 -13.52 -7.62 13.24
N LEU A 37 -13.03 -7.57 11.99
CA LEU A 37 -12.05 -6.56 11.58
C LEU A 37 -12.75 -5.24 11.26
N ASN A 38 -12.60 -4.27 12.17
CA ASN A 38 -13.04 -2.90 11.98
C ASN A 38 -11.92 -2.07 11.33
N LEU A 39 -12.22 -1.47 10.17
CA LEU A 39 -11.30 -0.61 9.42
C LEU A 39 -11.77 0.85 9.43
N ALA A 40 -12.62 1.23 10.39
CA ALA A 40 -12.98 2.63 10.61
C ALA A 40 -11.72 3.43 10.96
N GLY A 41 -11.40 4.44 10.16
CA GLY A 41 -10.19 5.24 10.27
C GLY A 41 -10.05 6.21 9.10
N SER A 42 -8.90 6.85 8.98
CA SER A 42 -8.59 7.80 7.90
C SER A 42 -8.10 7.13 6.60
N ALA A 43 -7.68 5.87 6.66
CA ALA A 43 -7.17 5.14 5.51
C ALA A 43 -8.30 4.79 4.53
N ALA A 44 -8.05 4.92 3.24
CA ALA A 44 -9.04 4.55 2.23
C ALA A 44 -9.21 3.01 2.17
N VAL A 45 -10.44 2.55 2.03
CA VAL A 45 -10.79 1.12 2.07
C VAL A 45 -11.32 0.67 0.72
N PHE A 46 -10.66 -0.33 0.11
CA PHE A 46 -11.01 -0.86 -1.19
C PHE A 46 -11.34 -2.36 -1.12
N PRO A 47 -12.45 -2.81 -1.74
CA PRO A 47 -12.83 -4.23 -1.74
C PRO A 47 -11.84 -5.10 -2.52
N GLU A 48 -11.08 -4.52 -3.45
CA GLU A 48 -10.10 -5.17 -4.32
C GLU A 48 -8.84 -4.29 -4.44
N TYR A 49 -7.97 -4.55 -5.43
CA TYR A 49 -6.82 -3.70 -5.71
C TYR A 49 -7.25 -2.36 -6.32
N TYR A 50 -6.63 -1.26 -5.89
CA TYR A 50 -6.93 0.09 -6.38
C TYR A 50 -6.09 0.46 -7.60
N ARG A 51 -6.50 1.52 -8.32
CA ARG A 51 -5.67 2.10 -9.38
C ARG A 51 -4.68 3.08 -8.76
N LYS A 52 -3.38 2.81 -8.92
CA LYS A 52 -2.30 3.63 -8.32
C LYS A 52 -2.45 5.13 -8.57
N LYS A 53 -2.84 5.52 -9.80
CA LYS A 53 -2.99 6.93 -10.20
C LYS A 53 -4.06 7.71 -9.42
N ASP A 54 -5.01 7.02 -8.79
CA ASP A 54 -6.10 7.65 -8.04
C ASP A 54 -5.68 7.95 -6.60
N ILE A 55 -4.58 7.35 -6.11
CA ILE A 55 -4.15 7.38 -4.70
C ILE A 55 -2.73 7.91 -4.53
N TRP A 56 -1.81 7.53 -5.41
CA TRP A 56 -0.39 7.87 -5.28
C TRP A 56 -0.18 9.32 -5.65
N SER A 57 0.67 10.01 -4.88
CA SER A 57 1.12 11.35 -5.22
C SER A 57 1.84 11.36 -6.57
N GLY A 58 1.81 12.51 -7.26
CA GLY A 58 2.53 12.68 -8.53
C GLY A 58 4.02 12.34 -8.42
N ALA A 59 4.66 12.70 -7.31
CA ALA A 59 6.06 12.36 -7.04
C ALA A 59 6.31 10.84 -6.94
N SER A 60 5.39 10.08 -6.33
CA SER A 60 5.49 8.61 -6.26
C SER A 60 5.30 7.95 -7.63
N LEU A 61 4.39 8.48 -8.46
CA LEU A 61 4.18 8.00 -9.82
C LEU A 61 5.41 8.27 -10.71
N ALA A 62 5.99 9.48 -10.62
CA ALA A 62 7.21 9.83 -11.35
C ALA A 62 8.40 8.91 -10.98
N ARG A 63 8.58 8.63 -9.69
CA ARG A 63 9.61 7.67 -9.22
C ARG A 63 9.36 6.26 -9.77
N LEU A 64 8.11 5.80 -9.77
CA LEU A 64 7.78 4.48 -10.32
C LEU A 64 8.09 4.41 -11.82
N GLN A 65 7.75 5.44 -12.59
CA GLN A 65 8.05 5.51 -14.02
C GLN A 65 9.56 5.46 -14.28
N ALA A 66 10.37 6.20 -13.52
CA ALA A 66 11.82 6.19 -13.66
C ALA A 66 12.46 4.83 -13.33
N LEU A 67 11.82 4.01 -12.47
CA LEU A 67 12.30 2.67 -12.13
C LEU A 67 11.86 1.60 -13.16
N LEU A 68 10.77 1.83 -13.88
CA LEU A 68 10.18 0.92 -14.86
C LEU A 68 10.66 1.13 -16.30
N GLY A 69 11.20 2.32 -16.62
CA GLY A 69 11.94 2.58 -17.86
C GLY A 69 13.34 1.98 -17.86
#